data_AF-A0A5C3NV52-F1
#
_entry.id   AF-A0A5C3NV52-F1
#
_cell.length_a   1.000
_cell.length_b   1.000
_cell.length_c   1.000
_cell.angle_alpha   90.00
_cell.angle_beta   90.00
_cell.angle_gamma   90.00
#
_symmetry.space_group_name_H-M   'P 1'
#
loop_
_entity.id
_entity.type
_entity.pdbx_description
1 polymer ?
#
loop_
_entity_poly.entity_id
_entity_poly.type
_entity_poly.pdbx_seq_one_letter_code
_entity_poly.pdbx_strand_id
1 'polypeptide(L)'
;RARVADRADYYDVALLPKSPLHVGADVRLLLISQARFHTPELPELPKAYDAYDIRVEGRISRIATCAMDVLTFVLTNIHPTNPIRYAYITIPNIHDITVQVDPHEIPRAYAKTQPMQPNRTAWLEPDAVI
;
A
#
# COMPACT_ATOMS: atom_id res chain seq x y z
N ARG A 1 -3.32 23.10 1.37
CA ARG A 1 -4.78 23.19 1.09
C ARG A 1 -5.05 22.32 -0.13
N ALA A 2 -6.00 21.38 -0.04
CA ALA A 2 -6.36 20.50 -1.16
C ALA A 2 -7.08 21.27 -2.27
N ARG A 3 -6.81 20.94 -3.53
CA ARG A 3 -7.51 21.48 -4.71
C ARG A 3 -8.78 20.66 -4.98
N VAL A 4 -9.71 21.24 -5.74
CA VAL A 4 -10.99 20.57 -6.10
C VAL A 4 -10.78 19.25 -6.86
N ALA A 5 -9.63 19.08 -7.52
CA ALA A 5 -9.26 17.87 -8.26
C ALA A 5 -8.41 16.87 -7.44
N ASP A 6 -8.02 17.22 -6.20
CA ASP A 6 -7.20 16.33 -5.38
C ASP A 6 -8.08 15.18 -4.86
N ARG A 7 -7.59 13.94 -4.99
CA ARG A 7 -8.23 12.74 -4.48
C ARG A 7 -7.32 11.96 -3.53
N ALA A 8 -7.96 11.12 -2.73
CA ALA A 8 -7.31 10.15 -1.86
C ALA A 8 -7.62 8.74 -2.38
N ASP A 9 -6.58 7.95 -2.64
CA ASP A 9 -6.72 6.59 -3.14
C ASP A 9 -6.22 5.60 -2.07
N TYR A 10 -6.73 4.37 -2.13
CA TYR A 10 -6.45 3.29 -1.18
C TYR A 10 -5.80 2.12 -1.91
N TYR A 11 -4.75 1.55 -1.32
CA TYR A 11 -3.94 0.50 -1.90
C TYR A 11 -3.63 -0.56 -0.85
N ASP A 12 -3.65 -1.83 -1.28
CA ASP A 12 -3.16 -2.95 -0.50
C ASP A 12 -1.77 -3.34 -0.97
N VAL A 13 -0.87 -3.60 -0.03
CA VAL A 13 0.48 -4.09 -0.31
C VAL A 13 0.38 -5.54 -0.74
N ALA A 14 0.59 -5.78 -2.03
CA ALA A 14 0.59 -7.12 -2.60
C ALA A 14 1.91 -7.86 -2.38
N LEU A 15 3.05 -7.16 -2.41
CA LEU A 15 4.38 -7.72 -2.17
C LEU A 15 5.00 -7.14 -0.91
N LEU A 16 5.56 -8.01 -0.05
CA LEU A 16 6.18 -7.56 1.19
C LEU A 16 7.34 -6.59 0.90
N PRO A 17 7.44 -5.48 1.65
CA PRO A 17 8.54 -4.54 1.48
C PRO A 17 9.86 -5.20 1.91
N LYS A 18 10.97 -4.84 1.25
CA LYS A 18 12.31 -5.36 1.58
C LYS A 18 12.78 -4.96 2.99
N SER A 19 12.19 -3.91 3.55
CA SER A 19 12.42 -3.42 4.89
C SER A 19 11.09 -2.98 5.51
N PRO A 20 10.91 -3.13 6.84
CA PRO A 20 9.69 -2.68 7.50
C PRO A 20 9.38 -1.20 7.24
N LEU A 21 8.13 -0.92 6.89
CA LEU A 21 7.66 0.46 6.69
C LEU A 21 7.41 1.14 8.04
N HIS A 22 7.69 2.43 8.12
CA HIS A 22 7.52 3.25 9.31
C HIS A 22 7.12 4.67 8.93
N VAL A 23 6.57 5.44 9.87
CA VAL A 23 6.33 6.86 9.66
C VAL A 23 7.67 7.58 9.45
N GLY A 24 7.71 8.46 8.46
CA GLY A 24 8.95 9.12 8.03
C GLY A 24 9.67 8.40 6.89
N ALA A 25 9.32 7.15 6.56
CA ALA A 25 9.88 6.45 5.41
C ALA A 25 9.47 7.12 4.10
N ASP A 26 10.43 7.29 3.19
CA ASP A 26 10.20 7.74 1.82
C ASP A 26 9.91 6.52 0.94
N VAL A 27 8.73 6.49 0.32
CA VAL A 27 8.26 5.34 -0.46
C VAL A 27 7.67 5.76 -1.80
N ARG A 28 7.77 4.88 -2.78
CA ARG A 28 7.13 5.00 -4.10
C ARG A 28 6.21 3.83 -4.31
N LEU A 29 4.97 4.10 -4.72
CA LEU A 29 3.99 3.07 -5.03
C LEU A 29 4.07 2.70 -6.51
N LEU A 30 4.16 1.39 -6.75
CA LEU A 30 4.00 0.78 -8.05
C LEU A 30 2.74 -0.09 -8.01
N LEU A 31 1.93 -0.02 -9.07
CA LEU A 31 0.90 -1.02 -9.28
C LEU A 31 1.50 -2.19 -10.02
N ILE A 32 0.99 -3.39 -9.76
CA ILE A 32 1.41 -4.60 -10.44
C ILE A 32 0.23 -5.28 -11.11
N SER A 33 0.45 -5.82 -12.30
CA SER A 33 -0.49 -6.72 -12.96
C SER A 33 0.23 -7.99 -13.37
N GLN A 34 -0.49 -9.11 -13.47
CA GLN A 34 0.06 -10.33 -14.03
C GLN A 34 0.55 -10.07 -15.47
N ALA A 35 1.78 -10.50 -15.79
CA ALA A 35 2.30 -10.40 -17.15
C ALA A 35 1.47 -11.32 -18.07
N ARG A 36 0.66 -10.74 -18.95
CA ARG A 36 -0.27 -11.51 -19.78
C ARG A 36 0.43 -12.12 -20.99
N PHE A 37 0.89 -13.36 -20.86
CA PHE A 37 0.89 -14.38 -21.94
C PHE A 37 0.80 -15.77 -21.31
N HIS A 38 -0.41 -16.22 -20.97
CA HIS A 38 -0.64 -17.63 -20.65
C HIS A 38 -1.73 -18.16 -21.58
N THR A 39 -1.37 -19.16 -22.38
CA THR A 39 -2.32 -20.03 -23.06
C THR A 39 -3.23 -20.69 -22.01
N PRO A 40 -4.51 -20.99 -22.34
CA PRO A 40 -5.49 -21.56 -21.40
C PRO A 40 -5.10 -22.89 -20.74
N GLU A 41 -3.95 -23.47 -21.11
CA GLU A 41 -3.51 -24.82 -20.80
C GLU A 41 -2.51 -24.88 -19.63
N LEU A 42 -2.08 -23.74 -19.08
CA LEU A 42 -1.12 -23.71 -17.97
C LEU A 42 -1.82 -23.55 -16.60
N PRO A 43 -1.71 -24.52 -15.67
CA PRO A 43 -2.24 -24.42 -14.32
C PRO A 43 -1.29 -23.68 -13.33
N GLU A 44 -0.23 -23.01 -13.80
CA GLU A 44 0.75 -22.38 -12.91
C GLU A 44 0.49 -20.88 -12.69
N LEU A 45 0.72 -20.46 -11.45
CA LEU A 45 0.76 -19.06 -11.01
C LEU A 45 1.69 -18.23 -11.90
N PRO A 46 1.38 -16.95 -12.16
CA PRO A 46 2.24 -16.10 -12.97
C PRO A 46 3.58 -15.89 -12.26
N LYS A 47 4.66 -16.30 -12.93
CA LYS A 47 6.06 -16.16 -12.45
C LYS A 47 6.60 -14.75 -12.57
N ALA A 48 5.87 -13.83 -13.22
CA ALA A 48 6.29 -12.47 -13.49
C ALA A 48 5.12 -11.49 -13.44
N TYR A 49 5.40 -10.27 -12.97
CA TYR A 49 4.46 -9.15 -12.89
C TYR A 49 4.96 -7.98 -13.70
N ASP A 50 4.06 -7.33 -14.44
CA ASP A 50 4.31 -6.01 -14.99
C ASP A 50 4.09 -4.96 -13.89
N ALA A 51 5.06 -4.07 -13.72
CA ALA A 51 4.96 -2.95 -12.80
C ALA A 51 4.64 -1.64 -13.55
N TYR A 52 3.68 -0.89 -13.02
CA TYR A 52 3.23 0.40 -13.54
C TYR A 52 3.49 1.49 -12.52
N ASP A 53 4.16 2.54 -12.97
CA ASP A 53 4.38 3.73 -12.16
C ASP A 53 3.16 4.66 -12.23
N ILE A 54 2.47 4.79 -11.10
CA ILE A 54 1.35 5.71 -10.94
C ILE A 54 1.78 7.11 -10.48
N ARG A 55 3.09 7.37 -10.38
CA ARG A 55 3.68 8.63 -9.92
C ARG A 55 3.16 9.06 -8.55
N VAL A 56 3.04 8.09 -7.65
CA VAL A 56 2.69 8.31 -6.25
C VAL A 56 3.93 7.97 -5.43
N GLU A 57 4.62 9.02 -5.00
CA GLU A 57 5.86 8.93 -4.22
C GLU A 57 5.79 9.96 -3.10
N GLY A 58 6.41 9.66 -1.97
CA GLY A 58 6.55 10.61 -0.89
C GLY A 58 6.79 9.96 0.45
N ARG A 59 6.70 10.80 1.48
CA ARG A 59 6.94 10.38 2.85
C ARG A 59 5.66 9.87 3.50
N ILE A 60 5.77 8.74 4.21
CA ILE A 60 4.73 8.27 5.13
C ILE A 60 4.61 9.30 6.25
N SER A 61 3.43 9.92 6.34
CA SER A 61 3.18 11.05 7.23
C SER A 61 2.59 10.64 8.57
N ARG A 62 1.83 9.55 8.62
CA ARG A 62 1.16 9.04 9.83
C ARG A 62 0.55 7.67 9.60
N ILE A 63 0.10 7.06 10.70
CA ILE A 63 -0.77 5.88 10.72
C ILE A 63 -2.23 6.37 10.73
N ALA A 64 -3.07 5.86 9.82
CA ALA A 64 -4.51 6.11 9.80
C ALA A 64 -5.26 5.15 10.72
N THR A 65 -4.90 3.87 10.67
CA THR A 65 -5.51 2.78 11.46
C THR A 65 -4.44 1.76 11.82
N CYS A 66 -4.61 1.12 12.98
CA CYS A 66 -3.75 0.04 13.44
C CYS A 66 -4.66 -1.02 14.09
N ALA A 67 -4.85 -2.13 13.41
CA ALA A 67 -5.48 -3.34 13.94
C ALA A 67 -4.39 -4.38 14.27
N MET A 68 -4.79 -5.50 14.87
CA MET A 68 -3.85 -6.56 15.23
C MET A 68 -3.19 -7.22 13.99
N ASP A 69 -3.93 -7.30 12.89
CA ASP A 69 -3.54 -8.02 11.67
C ASP A 69 -3.16 -7.09 10.51
N VAL A 70 -3.66 -5.86 10.48
CA VAL A 70 -3.41 -4.88 9.42
C VAL A 70 -3.15 -3.48 9.96
N LEU A 71 -2.32 -2.73 9.24
CA LEU A 71 -2.00 -1.34 9.52
C LEU A 71 -2.15 -0.52 8.23
N THR A 72 -2.68 0.70 8.35
CA THR A 72 -2.82 1.60 7.20
C THR A 72 -1.98 2.86 7.41
N PHE A 73 -0.99 3.07 6.53
CA PHE A 73 -0.19 4.28 6.46
C PHE A 73 -0.82 5.34 5.56
N VAL A 74 -0.55 6.62 5.83
CA VAL A 74 -0.91 7.73 4.95
C VAL A 74 0.33 8.35 4.34
N LEU A 75 0.45 8.26 3.02
CA LEU A 75 1.45 8.94 2.24
C LEU A 75 0.89 10.24 1.67
N THR A 76 1.68 11.31 1.72
CA THR A 76 1.39 12.56 0.98
C THR A 76 2.22 12.58 -0.28
N ASN A 77 1.56 12.66 -1.44
CA ASN A 77 2.24 12.62 -2.72
C ASN A 77 3.04 13.91 -2.95
N ILE A 78 4.31 13.77 -3.32
CA ILE A 78 5.19 14.89 -3.63
C ILE A 78 4.88 15.51 -4.99
N HIS A 79 4.28 14.76 -5.92
CA HIS A 79 4.00 15.23 -7.28
C HIS A 79 2.74 16.10 -7.32
N PRO A 80 2.85 17.43 -7.50
CA PRO A 80 1.70 18.34 -7.41
C PRO A 80 0.79 18.29 -8.64
N THR A 81 1.24 17.68 -9.73
CA THR A 81 0.46 17.49 -10.96
C THR A 81 -0.34 16.20 -10.95
N ASN A 82 -0.07 15.30 -10.00
CA ASN A 82 -0.83 14.06 -9.85
C ASN A 82 -2.12 14.37 -9.07
N PRO A 83 -3.31 13.96 -9.56
CA PRO A 83 -4.55 14.15 -8.81
C PRO A 83 -4.56 13.39 -7.48
N ILE A 84 -3.79 12.31 -7.33
CA ILE A 84 -3.69 11.54 -6.08
C ILE A 84 -2.80 12.32 -5.11
N ARG A 85 -3.44 13.03 -4.16
CA ARG A 85 -2.73 13.82 -3.16
C ARG A 85 -2.35 13.00 -1.93
N TYR A 86 -3.21 12.04 -1.58
CA TYR A 86 -3.02 11.14 -0.46
C TYR A 86 -3.17 9.70 -0.92
N ALA A 87 -2.28 8.83 -0.44
CA ALA A 87 -2.40 7.40 -0.62
C ALA A 87 -2.49 6.71 0.74
N TYR A 88 -3.50 5.88 0.91
CA TYR A 88 -3.71 5.04 2.08
C TYR A 88 -3.18 3.65 1.74
N ILE A 89 -2.14 3.22 2.43
CA ILE A 89 -1.41 1.99 2.13
C ILE A 89 -1.69 1.00 3.26
N THR A 90 -2.47 -0.04 2.97
CA THR A 90 -2.77 -1.12 3.92
C THR A 90 -1.74 -2.23 3.75
N ILE A 91 -1.14 -2.64 4.85
CA ILE A 91 -0.11 -3.67 4.91
C ILE A 91 -0.40 -4.60 6.09
N PRO A 92 -0.05 -5.91 6.02
CA PRO A 92 -0.06 -6.76 7.19
C PRO A 92 0.69 -6.10 8.36
N ASN A 93 0.16 -6.23 9.57
CA ASN A 93 0.80 -5.70 10.78
C ASN A 93 1.68 -6.78 11.41
N ILE A 94 2.78 -7.10 10.75
CA ILE A 94 3.79 -8.02 11.28
C ILE A 94 5.02 -7.19 11.67
N HIS A 95 5.15 -6.96 12.97
CA HIS A 95 6.24 -6.19 13.55
C HIS A 95 7.61 -6.72 13.13
N ASP A 96 8.51 -5.80 12.79
CA ASP A 96 9.89 -6.05 12.33
C ASP A 96 10.03 -6.84 11.02
N ILE A 97 8.92 -7.26 10.41
CA ILE A 97 8.89 -7.89 9.08
C ILE A 97 8.33 -6.93 8.04
N THR A 98 7.17 -6.34 8.33
CA THR A 98 6.41 -5.51 7.39
C THR A 98 6.30 -4.06 7.85
N VAL A 99 6.25 -3.86 9.16
CA VAL A 99 6.09 -2.54 9.78
C VAL A 99 6.99 -2.38 11.00
N GLN A 100 7.46 -1.16 11.22
CA GLN A 100 8.07 -0.72 12.45
C GLN A 100 7.26 0.48 12.96
N VAL A 101 6.66 0.34 14.13
CA VAL A 101 5.66 1.27 14.64
C VAL A 101 6.12 1.83 15.97
N ASP A 102 6.22 3.16 16.08
CA ASP A 102 6.36 3.81 17.37
C ASP A 102 4.97 3.85 18.05
N PRO A 103 4.83 3.36 19.29
CA PRO A 103 3.58 3.44 20.05
C PRO A 103 2.99 4.86 20.15
N HIS A 104 3.82 5.91 20.05
CA HIS A 104 3.38 7.30 20.07
C HIS A 104 2.70 7.74 18.77
N GLU A 105 2.89 7.02 17.66
CA GLU A 105 2.31 7.30 16.35
C GLU A 105 0.95 6.62 16.15
N ILE A 106 0.61 5.66 17.01
CA ILE A 106 -0.66 4.93 16.93
C ILE A 106 -1.81 5.88 17.32
N PRO A 107 -2.84 6.02 16.47
CA PRO A 107 -4.01 6.83 16.79
C PRO A 107 -4.66 6.39 18.12
N ARG A 108 -4.71 7.30 19.11
CA ARG A 108 -5.23 7.00 20.46
C ARG A 108 -6.75 6.91 20.55
N ALA A 109 -7.46 7.42 19.55
CA ALA A 109 -8.91 7.25 19.45
C ALA A 109 -9.18 5.98 18.65
N TYR A 110 -10.02 5.08 19.18
CA TYR A 110 -10.66 4.00 18.43
C TYR A 110 -11.19 4.60 17.13
N ALA A 111 -10.44 4.43 16.04
CA ALA A 111 -10.87 4.87 14.74
C ALA A 111 -12.16 4.11 14.48
N LYS A 112 -13.29 4.83 14.47
CA LYS A 112 -14.58 4.28 14.02
C LYS A 112 -14.25 3.46 12.79
N THR A 113 -14.46 2.16 12.91
CA THR A 113 -14.31 1.15 11.88
C THR A 113 -15.17 1.58 10.71
N GLN A 114 -14.64 2.45 9.87
CA GLN A 114 -15.20 2.67 8.56
C GLN A 114 -14.94 1.35 7.86
N PRO A 115 -15.97 0.59 7.46
CA PRO A 115 -15.76 -0.64 6.72
C PRO A 115 -14.98 -0.24 5.48
N MET A 116 -13.69 -0.60 5.46
CA MET A 116 -12.83 -0.46 4.29
C MET A 116 -13.56 -1.18 3.18
N GLN A 117 -14.04 -0.43 2.20
CA GLN A 117 -14.74 -1.04 1.07
C GLN A 117 -13.74 -1.95 0.34
N PRO A 118 -14.04 -3.25 0.25
CA PRO A 118 -13.12 -4.24 -0.25
C PRO A 118 -13.20 -4.21 -1.77
N ASN A 119 -12.42 -3.36 -2.42
CA ASN A 119 -11.83 -3.79 -3.68
C ASN A 119 -10.68 -4.75 -3.32
N ARG A 120 -11.05 -5.86 -2.66
CA ARG A 120 -10.17 -6.94 -2.26
C ARG A 120 -9.79 -7.69 -3.52
N THR A 121 -8.53 -7.58 -3.88
CA THR A 121 -7.84 -8.65 -4.60
C THR A 121 -6.46 -8.77 -3.95
N ALA A 122 -6.40 -9.46 -2.81
CA ALA A 122 -5.22 -10.24 -2.47
C ALA A 122 -5.33 -11.55 -3.27
N TRP A 123 -4.27 -12.12 -3.84
CA TRP A 123 -3.11 -12.67 -3.13
C TRP A 123 -1.84 -12.55 -3.98
N LEU A 124 -0.70 -12.31 -3.34
CA LEU A 124 0.60 -12.72 -3.86
C LEU A 124 1.38 -13.44 -2.77
N GLU A 125 1.96 -14.57 -3.15
CA GLU A 125 2.77 -15.42 -2.31
C GLU A 125 4.18 -14.81 -2.11
N PRO A 126 4.91 -15.19 -1.04
CA PRO A 126 6.19 -14.60 -0.64
C PRO A 126 7.34 -14.72 -1.66
N ASP A 127 7.18 -15.54 -2.71
CA ASP A 127 8.18 -15.86 -3.72
C ASP A 127 7.97 -15.11 -5.05
N ALA A 128 7.01 -14.18 -5.12
CA ALA A 128 6.77 -13.38 -6.31
C ALA A 128 7.98 -12.52 -6.68
N VAL A 129 8.42 -12.63 -7.94
CA VAL A 129 9.54 -11.90 -8.52
C VAL A 129 9.02 -10.76 -9.40
N ILE A 130 9.63 -9.58 -9.25
CA ILE A 130 9.41 -8.40 -10.10
C ILE A 130 10.46 -8.38 -11.21
#